data_AF-A0A8H4ELL1-F1
#
_entry.id   AF-A0A8H4ELL1-F1
#
_cell.length_a   1.000
_cell.length_b   1.000
_cell.length_c   1.000
_cell.angle_alpha   90.00
_cell.angle_beta   90.00
_cell.angle_gamma   90.00
#
_symmetry.space_group_name_H-M   'P 1'
#
loop_
_entity.id
_entity.type
_entity.pdbx_description
1 polymer ?
#
loop_
_entity_poly.entity_id
_entity_poly.type
_entity_poly.pdbx_seq_one_letter_code
_entity_poly.pdbx_strand_id
1 'polypeptide(L)'
;MTTGKGVFQEEQYIDILGKEEMYFDYTFSPILKSDGSVHGIFSLTQEVTQKVLSARRFKTLSEFGRWTSEIKSLDSACNIITKVLRDNNADIPYALIYFIEHKLNAGSESLIARLTATTFDEDNKKERPFPDYFPETREIIDLSKEADNNHETYIELKRETTTHSFLKCDSWPIHLLIKKGLHVKVILKDDSPAVLLLTKIPLGGDQTLSAVLICGINQKRELDEQYMEFLQVCECFHS
;
A
#
# COMPACT_ATOMS: atom_id res chain seq x y z
N MET A 1 11.86 41.13 7.23
CA MET A 1 12.36 40.69 5.91
C MET A 1 12.10 41.81 4.91
N THR A 2 13.13 42.44 4.35
CA THR A 2 13.07 43.73 3.60
C THR A 2 13.72 43.66 2.21
N THR A 3 13.87 42.47 1.62
CA THR A 3 14.70 42.28 0.42
C THR A 3 14.02 42.58 -0.91
N GLY A 4 12.70 42.79 -0.95
CA GLY A 4 11.98 43.07 -2.21
C GLY A 4 12.02 41.93 -3.24
N LYS A 5 12.53 40.75 -2.86
CA LYS A 5 12.62 39.56 -3.72
C LYS A 5 11.44 38.62 -3.44
N GLY A 6 10.88 38.06 -4.51
CA GLY A 6 9.89 37.01 -4.39
C GLY A 6 10.48 35.75 -3.73
N VAL A 7 9.63 35.01 -3.04
CA VAL A 7 9.96 33.72 -2.42
C VAL A 7 9.08 32.66 -3.04
N PHE A 8 9.69 31.55 -3.43
CA PHE A 8 8.99 30.37 -3.94
C PHE A 8 9.25 29.20 -3.00
N GLN A 9 8.19 28.47 -2.67
CA GLN A 9 8.22 27.28 -1.83
C GLN A 9 7.45 26.18 -2.57
N GLU A 10 8.12 25.06 -2.82
CA GLU A 10 7.56 23.92 -3.53
C GLU A 10 7.11 22.84 -2.53
N GLU A 11 6.08 22.08 -2.95
CA GLU A 11 5.67 20.81 -2.37
C GLU A 11 5.51 20.87 -0.84
N GLN A 12 4.95 21.97 -0.33
CA GLN A 12 4.72 22.13 1.10
C GLN A 12 3.59 21.21 1.54
N TYR A 13 3.94 20.25 2.42
CA TYR A 13 2.97 19.35 3.03
C TYR A 13 2.07 20.12 4.00
N ILE A 14 0.77 20.00 3.82
CA ILE A 14 -0.22 20.54 4.74
C ILE A 14 -1.12 19.41 5.22
N ASP A 15 -1.12 19.21 6.53
CA ASP A 15 -2.05 18.30 7.19
C ASP A 15 -3.32 19.08 7.56
N ILE A 16 -4.39 18.94 6.76
CA ILE A 16 -5.68 19.55 7.07
C ILE A 16 -6.39 18.67 8.10
N LEU A 17 -6.20 19.00 9.38
CA LEU A 17 -6.90 18.39 10.53
C LEU A 17 -6.75 16.85 10.63
N GLY A 18 -5.65 16.28 10.13
CA GLY A 18 -5.39 14.84 10.18
C GLY A 18 -6.18 14.03 9.16
N LYS A 19 -6.97 14.68 8.29
CA LYS A 19 -7.93 13.99 7.41
C LYS A 19 -7.32 13.61 6.07
N GLU A 20 -6.55 14.50 5.45
CA GLU A 20 -6.06 14.31 4.09
C GLU A 20 -4.63 14.81 3.91
N GLU A 21 -3.85 14.05 3.13
CA GLU A 21 -2.54 14.47 2.65
C GLU A 21 -2.71 15.42 1.46
N MET A 22 -2.25 16.67 1.62
CA MET A 22 -2.26 17.69 0.58
C MET A 22 -0.89 18.37 0.44
N TYR A 23 -0.55 18.75 -0.78
CA TYR A 23 0.69 19.46 -1.10
C TYR A 23 0.40 20.73 -1.90
N PHE A 24 1.10 21.81 -1.58
CA PHE A 24 0.92 23.10 -2.23
C PHE A 24 2.25 23.75 -2.62
N ASP A 25 2.27 24.36 -3.80
CA ASP A 25 3.29 25.31 -4.21
C ASP A 25 2.82 26.73 -3.88
N TYR A 26 3.70 27.49 -3.21
CA TYR A 26 3.44 28.87 -2.83
C TYR A 26 4.43 29.82 -3.50
N THR A 27 3.91 30.83 -4.17
CA THR A 27 4.70 31.96 -4.67
C THR A 27 4.28 33.23 -3.97
N PHE A 28 5.22 33.87 -3.26
CA PHE A 28 5.02 35.17 -2.62
C PHE A 28 5.80 36.25 -3.37
N SER A 29 5.09 37.16 -4.03
CA SER A 29 5.66 38.26 -4.80
C SER A 29 5.35 39.59 -4.12
N PRO A 30 6.35 40.42 -3.76
CA PRO A 30 6.08 41.72 -3.15
C PRO A 30 5.45 42.67 -4.18
N ILE A 31 4.42 43.38 -3.75
CA ILE A 31 3.84 44.51 -4.50
C ILE A 31 4.57 45.75 -4.00
N LEU A 32 5.30 46.43 -4.90
CA LEU A 32 6.11 47.61 -4.56
C LEU A 32 5.35 48.91 -4.85
N LYS A 33 5.54 49.92 -4.01
CA LYS A 33 5.15 51.30 -4.29
C LYS A 33 6.18 51.97 -5.21
N SER A 34 5.85 53.16 -5.70
CA SER A 34 6.75 53.99 -6.52
C SER A 34 8.05 54.39 -5.80
N ASP A 35 8.07 54.43 -4.47
CA ASP A 35 9.25 54.70 -3.65
C ASP A 35 10.10 53.45 -3.35
N GLY A 36 9.74 52.29 -3.91
CA GLY A 36 10.41 51.01 -3.69
C GLY A 36 10.03 50.32 -2.36
N SER A 37 9.18 50.93 -1.53
CA SER A 37 8.67 50.29 -0.31
C SER A 37 7.63 49.22 -0.64
N VAL A 38 7.52 48.19 0.21
CA VAL A 38 6.53 47.11 0.03
C VAL A 38 5.14 47.64 0.39
N HIS A 39 4.22 47.62 -0.58
CA HIS A 39 2.80 47.90 -0.40
C HIS A 39 2.02 46.70 0.12
N GLY A 40 2.41 45.50 -0.30
CA GLY A 40 1.75 44.25 0.06
C GLY A 40 2.46 43.03 -0.49
N ILE A 41 1.85 41.86 -0.31
CA ILE A 41 2.33 40.58 -0.84
C ILE A 41 1.22 40.02 -1.71
N PHE A 42 1.55 39.69 -2.95
CA PHE A 42 0.73 38.86 -3.82
C PHE A 42 1.13 37.39 -3.61
N SER A 43 0.16 36.55 -3.25
CA SER A 43 0.38 35.12 -3.06
C SER A 43 -0.35 34.32 -4.12
N LEU A 44 0.35 33.42 -4.80
CA LEU A 44 -0.25 32.34 -5.58
C LEU A 44 -0.08 31.04 -4.81
N THR A 45 -1.16 30.26 -4.76
CA THR A 45 -1.19 28.94 -4.14
C THR A 45 -1.70 27.97 -5.18
N GLN A 46 -0.94 26.92 -5.47
CA GLN A 46 -1.33 25.86 -6.38
C GLN A 46 -1.30 24.53 -5.63
N GLU A 47 -2.41 23.79 -5.63
CA GLU A 47 -2.40 22.42 -5.12
C GLU A 47 -1.66 21.50 -6.10
N VAL A 48 -0.68 20.77 -5.59
CA VAL A 48 0.17 19.84 -6.36
C VAL A 48 0.14 18.42 -5.80
N THR A 49 -0.85 18.09 -4.97
CA THR A 49 -1.03 16.77 -4.35
C THR A 49 -0.90 15.62 -5.35
N GLN A 50 -1.64 15.68 -6.45
CA GLN A 50 -1.61 14.62 -7.47
C GLN A 50 -0.25 14.45 -8.15
N LYS A 51 0.51 15.54 -8.33
CA LYS A 51 1.89 15.49 -8.86
C LYS A 51 2.81 14.74 -7.90
N VAL A 52 2.75 15.07 -6.61
CA VAL A 52 3.57 14.45 -5.57
C VAL A 52 3.23 12.96 -5.42
N LEU A 53 1.95 12.61 -5.36
CA LEU A 53 1.48 11.22 -5.27
C LEU A 53 1.90 10.40 -6.48
N SER A 54 1.70 10.93 -7.69
CA SER A 54 2.08 10.25 -8.93
C SER A 54 3.59 10.00 -8.98
N ALA A 55 4.41 10.98 -8.58
CA ALA A 55 5.86 10.81 -8.54
C ALA A 55 6.29 9.74 -7.52
N ARG A 56 5.68 9.71 -6.33
CA ARG A 56 5.98 8.73 -5.27
C ARG A 56 5.60 7.30 -5.69
N ARG A 57 4.41 7.13 -6.26
CA ARG A 57 3.92 5.85 -6.77
C ARG A 57 4.74 5.37 -7.97
N PHE A 58 5.04 6.26 -8.92
CA PHE A 58 5.92 5.95 -10.06
C PHE A 58 7.31 5.52 -9.60
N LYS A 59 7.91 6.21 -8.62
CA LYS A 59 9.20 5.79 -8.05
C LYS A 59 9.14 4.36 -7.51
N THR A 60 8.07 4.01 -6.79
CA THR A 60 7.86 2.64 -6.26
C THR A 60 7.78 1.61 -7.40
N LEU A 61 7.00 1.89 -8.44
CA LEU A 61 6.87 1.01 -9.61
C LEU A 61 8.18 0.88 -10.40
N SER A 62 8.91 1.99 -10.56
CA SER A 62 10.22 2.01 -11.20
C SER A 62 11.24 1.19 -10.41
N GLU A 63 11.19 1.23 -9.08
CA GLU A 63 12.03 0.39 -8.24
C GLU A 63 11.72 -1.09 -8.44
N PHE A 64 10.45 -1.49 -8.42
CA PHE A 64 10.07 -2.87 -8.75
C PHE A 64 10.62 -3.34 -10.10
N GLY A 65 10.48 -2.51 -11.14
CA GLY A 65 11.00 -2.79 -12.48
C GLY A 65 12.53 -2.97 -12.53
N ARG A 66 13.28 -2.27 -11.67
CA ARG A 66 14.74 -2.41 -11.58
C ARG A 66 15.15 -3.79 -11.06
N TRP A 67 14.45 -4.29 -10.06
CA TRP A 67 14.85 -5.49 -9.35
C TRP A 67 14.44 -6.80 -10.02
N THR A 68 13.58 -6.77 -11.04
CA THR A 68 13.09 -7.99 -11.71
C THR A 68 14.21 -8.85 -12.30
N SER A 69 15.32 -8.24 -12.73
CA SER A 69 16.50 -8.96 -13.22
C SER A 69 17.39 -9.56 -12.11
N GLU A 70 17.20 -9.14 -10.86
CA GLU A 70 18.03 -9.52 -9.71
C GLU A 70 17.40 -10.63 -8.86
N ILE A 71 16.11 -10.93 -9.07
CA ILE A 71 15.38 -11.97 -8.36
C ILE A 71 15.90 -13.36 -8.77
N LYS A 72 16.66 -13.99 -7.88
CA LYS A 72 17.26 -15.33 -8.09
C LYS A 72 16.66 -16.41 -7.20
N SER A 73 15.89 -16.00 -6.19
CA SER A 73 15.28 -16.87 -5.19
C SER A 73 14.03 -16.21 -4.60
N LEU A 74 13.19 -17.04 -3.97
CA LEU A 74 12.01 -16.60 -3.26
C LEU A 74 12.32 -15.58 -2.18
N ASP A 75 13.32 -15.89 -1.35
CA ASP A 75 13.75 -15.01 -0.26
C ASP A 75 14.26 -13.67 -0.78
N SER A 76 15.05 -13.68 -1.86
CA SER A 76 15.50 -12.43 -2.49
C SER A 76 14.33 -11.61 -3.04
N ALA A 77 13.32 -12.25 -3.65
CA ALA A 77 12.14 -11.57 -4.15
C ALA A 77 11.39 -10.91 -2.99
N CYS A 78 11.09 -11.66 -1.94
CA CYS A 78 10.39 -11.16 -0.76
C CYS A 78 11.11 -10.01 -0.07
N ASN A 79 12.42 -10.10 0.11
CA ASN A 79 13.22 -9.04 0.73
C ASN A 79 13.21 -7.77 -0.11
N ILE A 80 13.34 -7.89 -1.43
CA ILE A 80 13.24 -6.75 -2.35
C ILE A 80 11.84 -6.13 -2.28
N ILE A 81 10.80 -6.95 -2.34
CA ILE A 81 9.41 -6.46 -2.35
C ILE A 81 9.10 -5.70 -1.07
N THR A 82 9.37 -6.32 0.08
CA THR A 82 9.13 -5.69 1.38
C THR A 82 9.96 -4.43 1.56
N LYS A 83 11.20 -4.38 1.06
CA LYS A 83 12.02 -3.17 1.07
C LYS A 83 11.43 -2.04 0.22
N VAL A 84 11.07 -2.32 -1.03
CA VAL A 84 10.48 -1.31 -1.94
C VAL A 84 9.17 -0.76 -1.36
N LEU A 85 8.32 -1.64 -0.80
CA LEU A 85 7.08 -1.22 -0.16
C LEU A 85 7.33 -0.41 1.12
N ARG A 86 8.31 -0.82 1.94
CA ARG A 86 8.71 -0.10 3.17
C ARG A 86 9.23 1.31 2.87
N ASP A 87 9.94 1.49 1.75
CA ASP A 87 10.43 2.80 1.30
C ASP A 87 9.29 3.74 0.86
N ASN A 88 8.08 3.22 0.59
CA ASN A 88 6.86 3.98 0.34
C ASN A 88 5.80 3.78 1.45
N ASN A 89 6.21 3.95 2.71
CA ASN A 89 5.30 3.85 3.87
C ASN A 89 4.14 4.85 3.85
N ALA A 90 4.26 5.94 3.09
CA ALA A 90 3.23 6.96 2.98
C ALA A 90 2.05 6.52 2.11
N ASP A 91 2.26 5.70 1.08
CA ASP A 91 1.15 5.05 0.36
C ASP A 91 0.89 3.61 0.85
N ILE A 92 1.87 2.92 1.42
CA ILE A 92 1.71 1.52 1.85
C ILE A 92 2.29 1.39 3.26
N PRO A 93 1.52 1.73 4.31
CA PRO A 93 2.00 1.75 5.69
C PRO A 93 2.60 0.42 6.16
N TYR A 94 2.10 -0.69 5.61
CA TYR A 94 2.62 -2.02 5.85
C TYR A 94 2.26 -2.96 4.69
N ALA A 95 3.02 -4.05 4.57
CA ALA A 95 2.69 -5.16 3.68
C ALA A 95 3.08 -6.53 4.25
N LEU A 96 2.32 -7.56 3.86
CA LEU A 96 2.55 -8.97 4.20
C LEU A 96 2.48 -9.81 2.93
N ILE A 97 3.38 -10.79 2.82
CA ILE A 97 3.47 -11.69 1.66
C ILE A 97 3.25 -13.12 2.12
N TYR A 98 2.15 -13.72 1.67
CA TYR A 98 1.86 -15.14 1.87
C TYR A 98 2.08 -15.93 0.58
N PHE A 99 2.88 -16.99 0.58
CA PHE A 99 2.92 -17.91 -0.55
C PHE A 99 1.84 -18.97 -0.45
N ILE A 100 1.24 -19.30 -1.58
CA ILE A 100 0.27 -20.36 -1.70
C ILE A 100 1.01 -21.64 -2.13
N GLU A 101 1.01 -22.63 -1.25
CA GLU A 101 1.71 -23.91 -1.45
C GLU A 101 0.71 -25.06 -1.43
N HIS A 102 0.93 -26.06 -2.28
CA HIS A 102 0.26 -27.35 -2.18
C HIS A 102 1.02 -28.22 -1.17
N LYS A 103 0.37 -28.58 -0.07
CA LYS A 103 0.91 -29.51 0.92
C LYS A 103 0.28 -30.88 0.70
N LEU A 104 1.11 -31.84 0.29
CA LEU A 104 0.72 -33.25 0.22
C LEU A 104 0.82 -33.87 1.62
N ASN A 105 -0.31 -34.27 2.18
CA ASN A 105 -0.37 -35.14 3.35
C ASN A 105 -0.69 -36.57 2.89
N ALA A 106 -0.38 -37.59 3.70
CA ALA A 106 -0.63 -39.00 3.38
C ALA A 106 -2.12 -39.26 3.08
N GLY A 107 -2.52 -39.11 1.82
CA GLY A 107 -3.89 -39.30 1.32
C GLY A 107 -4.73 -38.05 1.05
N SER A 108 -4.22 -36.82 1.24
CA SER A 108 -4.98 -35.58 0.96
C SER A 108 -4.05 -34.43 0.56
N GLU A 109 -4.44 -33.69 -0.47
CA GLU A 109 -3.81 -32.44 -0.88
C GLU A 109 -4.49 -31.27 -0.19
N SER A 110 -3.74 -30.51 0.61
CA SER A 110 -4.23 -29.30 1.27
C SER A 110 -3.51 -28.08 0.71
N LEU A 111 -4.27 -27.02 0.39
CA LEU A 111 -3.70 -25.75 -0.02
C LEU A 111 -3.41 -24.91 1.23
N ILE A 112 -2.17 -24.45 1.40
CA ILE A 112 -1.77 -23.64 2.55
C ILE A 112 -1.27 -22.26 2.08
N ALA A 113 -1.50 -21.24 2.90
CA ALA A 113 -0.86 -19.94 2.78
C ALA A 113 0.21 -19.81 3.86
N ARG A 114 1.46 -19.53 3.47
CA ARG A 114 2.60 -19.36 4.39
C ARG A 114 3.11 -17.92 4.37
N LEU A 115 3.08 -17.26 5.53
CA LEU A 115 3.64 -15.93 5.69
C LEU A 115 5.15 -15.96 5.56
N THR A 116 5.64 -15.40 4.47
CA THR A 116 7.07 -15.49 4.11
C THR A 116 7.80 -14.22 4.46
N ALA A 117 7.20 -13.06 4.21
CA ALA A 117 7.85 -11.78 4.51
C ALA A 117 6.85 -10.68 4.89
N THR A 118 7.32 -9.71 5.66
CA THR A 118 6.54 -8.53 6.05
C THR A 118 7.38 -7.26 6.07
N THR A 119 6.73 -6.10 5.96
CA THR A 119 7.40 -4.82 6.20
C THR A 119 7.82 -4.61 7.65
N PHE A 120 7.38 -5.46 8.59
CA PHE A 120 7.79 -5.46 10.00
C PHE A 120 9.00 -6.35 10.27
N ASP A 121 9.47 -7.12 9.28
CA ASP A 121 10.63 -7.98 9.45
C ASP A 121 11.87 -7.11 9.68
N GLU A 122 12.44 -7.20 10.89
CA GLU A 122 13.72 -6.56 11.25
C GLU A 122 14.86 -7.57 11.15
N ASP A 123 16.01 -7.09 10.68
CA ASP A 123 17.23 -7.90 10.61
C ASP A 123 17.56 -8.48 11.99
N ASN A 124 17.58 -9.81 12.08
CA ASN A 124 17.94 -10.62 13.26
C ASN A 124 16.86 -10.87 14.34
N LYS A 125 15.58 -10.54 14.09
CA LYS A 125 14.48 -10.94 15.00
C LYS A 125 13.65 -12.07 14.42
N LYS A 126 13.43 -13.14 15.20
CA LYS A 126 12.52 -14.25 14.83
C LYS A 126 11.06 -13.95 15.15
N GLU A 127 10.82 -13.08 16.12
CA GLU A 127 9.46 -12.68 16.50
C GLU A 127 9.05 -11.46 15.68
N ARG A 128 7.87 -11.56 15.06
CA ARG A 128 7.21 -10.49 14.30
C ARG A 128 6.17 -9.83 15.21
N PRO A 129 6.40 -8.62 15.74
CA PRO A 129 5.40 -7.93 16.54
C PRO A 129 4.33 -7.35 15.61
N PHE A 130 3.28 -8.13 15.32
CA PHE A 130 2.13 -7.60 14.60
C PHE A 130 1.38 -6.61 15.47
N PRO A 131 0.88 -5.49 14.90
CA PRO A 131 0.04 -4.58 15.66
C PRO A 131 -1.27 -5.22 16.13
N ASP A 132 -1.74 -4.86 17.32
CA ASP A 132 -2.96 -5.44 17.93
C ASP A 132 -4.24 -5.21 17.11
N TYR A 133 -4.22 -4.18 16.26
CA TYR A 133 -5.34 -3.85 15.36
C TYR A 133 -5.45 -4.81 14.17
N PHE A 134 -4.45 -5.66 13.91
CA PHE A 134 -4.51 -6.65 12.86
C PHE A 134 -5.57 -7.73 13.17
N PRO A 135 -6.19 -8.30 12.12
CA PRO A 135 -6.86 -9.59 12.21
C PRO A 135 -5.88 -10.66 12.69
N GLU A 136 -6.40 -11.81 13.11
CA GLU A 136 -5.58 -12.95 13.49
C GLU A 136 -4.59 -13.28 12.35
N THR A 137 -3.30 -13.10 12.66
CA THR A 137 -2.20 -13.24 11.70
C THR A 137 -1.40 -14.47 12.06
N ARG A 138 -1.56 -15.54 11.28
CA ARG A 138 -0.90 -16.84 11.50
C ARG A 138 0.21 -17.01 10.47
N GLU A 139 1.32 -17.65 10.86
CA GLU A 139 2.40 -17.94 9.91
C GLU A 139 1.98 -18.96 8.83
N ILE A 140 1.08 -19.89 9.16
CA ILE A 140 0.58 -20.90 8.24
C ILE A 140 -0.94 -20.96 8.38
N ILE A 141 -1.65 -20.82 7.27
CA ILE A 141 -3.11 -20.88 7.18
C ILE A 141 -3.47 -22.05 6.27
N ASP A 142 -4.30 -22.95 6.77
CA ASP A 142 -4.84 -24.07 6.01
C ASP A 142 -6.13 -23.63 5.30
N LEU A 143 -6.02 -23.31 4.02
CA LEU A 143 -7.11 -22.71 3.24
C LEU A 143 -8.26 -23.70 3.00
N SER A 144 -8.01 -25.01 3.17
CA SER A 144 -9.04 -26.04 3.07
C SER A 144 -10.01 -26.01 4.25
N LYS A 145 -9.57 -25.53 5.43
CA LYS A 145 -10.36 -25.51 6.68
C LYS A 145 -11.10 -24.20 6.91
N GLU A 146 -10.69 -23.12 6.26
CA GLU A 146 -11.35 -21.82 6.40
C GLU A 146 -12.56 -21.63 5.48
N ALA A 147 -12.80 -22.58 4.56
CA ALA A 147 -13.89 -22.50 3.60
C ALA A 147 -15.30 -22.68 4.19
N ASP A 148 -15.43 -23.28 5.37
CA ASP A 148 -16.70 -23.78 5.92
C ASP A 148 -17.36 -22.87 6.96
N ASN A 149 -16.65 -21.87 7.51
CA ASN A 149 -17.17 -20.95 8.50
C ASN A 149 -17.13 -19.53 7.96
N ASN A 150 -18.16 -19.02 7.27
CA ASN A 150 -18.19 -17.57 7.05
C ASN A 150 -19.59 -16.96 6.93
N HIS A 151 -19.91 -16.08 7.88
CA HIS A 151 -20.86 -14.98 7.70
C HIS A 151 -20.05 -13.77 7.26
N GLU A 152 -19.99 -13.52 5.95
CA GLU A 152 -19.28 -12.36 5.41
C GLU A 152 -20.04 -11.08 5.79
N THR A 153 -19.49 -10.26 6.69
CA THR A 153 -20.10 -8.99 7.08
C THR A 153 -19.37 -7.84 6.38
N TYR A 154 -20.06 -7.16 5.47
CA TYR A 154 -19.53 -6.01 4.75
C TYR A 154 -19.96 -4.70 5.42
N ILE A 155 -19.03 -3.75 5.51
CA ILE A 155 -19.26 -2.39 5.98
C ILE A 155 -19.06 -1.45 4.78
N GLU A 156 -20.05 -0.61 4.52
CA GLU A 156 -19.92 0.47 3.54
C GLU A 156 -19.24 1.68 4.17
N LEU A 157 -18.08 2.06 3.63
CA LEU A 157 -17.38 3.28 3.98
C LEU A 157 -17.64 4.31 2.88
N LYS A 158 -18.38 5.37 3.22
CA LYS A 158 -18.60 6.52 2.34
C LYS A 158 -17.45 7.50 2.50
N ARG A 159 -16.73 7.75 1.41
CA ARG A 159 -15.80 8.88 1.29
C ARG A 159 -16.41 9.94 0.37
N GLU A 160 -15.74 11.08 0.23
CA GLU A 160 -16.32 12.26 -0.43
C GLU A 160 -16.79 11.99 -1.86
N THR A 161 -16.11 11.09 -2.59
CA THR A 161 -16.43 10.81 -4.00
C THR A 161 -16.86 9.37 -4.29
N THR A 162 -16.52 8.40 -3.42
CA THR A 162 -16.85 6.98 -3.62
C THR A 162 -17.40 6.28 -2.38
N THR A 163 -18.24 5.26 -2.60
CA THR A 163 -18.66 4.32 -1.55
C THR A 163 -17.95 2.99 -1.77
N HIS A 164 -17.19 2.57 -0.77
CA HIS A 164 -16.43 1.33 -0.81
C HIS A 164 -17.00 0.34 0.21
N SER A 165 -17.22 -0.91 -0.21
CA SER A 165 -17.54 -1.99 0.72
C SER A 165 -16.25 -2.68 1.18
N PHE A 166 -16.09 -2.79 2.49
CA PHE A 166 -14.97 -3.48 3.12
C PHE A 166 -15.51 -4.67 3.93
N LEU A 167 -14.86 -5.81 3.79
CA LEU A 167 -15.16 -6.98 4.60
C LEU A 167 -14.58 -6.80 6.01
N LYS A 168 -15.41 -6.94 7.04
CA LYS A 168 -14.93 -7.11 8.41
C LYS A 168 -14.47 -8.56 8.58
N CYS A 169 -13.27 -8.75 9.12
CA CYS A 169 -12.68 -10.07 9.25
C CYS A 169 -11.96 -10.24 10.59
N ASP A 170 -12.16 -11.39 11.22
CA ASP A 170 -11.45 -11.77 12.44
C ASP A 170 -10.08 -12.38 12.12
N SER A 171 -9.94 -12.98 10.94
CA SER A 171 -8.70 -13.51 10.34
C SER A 171 -8.56 -13.03 8.89
N TRP A 172 -7.34 -13.04 8.34
CA TRP A 172 -7.11 -12.64 6.95
C TRP A 172 -7.89 -13.54 5.97
N PRO A 173 -8.80 -12.99 5.14
CA PRO A 173 -9.71 -13.78 4.31
C PRO A 173 -9.04 -14.27 3.00
N ILE A 174 -7.87 -14.90 3.12
CA ILE A 174 -7.07 -15.36 1.97
C ILE A 174 -7.83 -16.36 1.10
N HIS A 175 -8.68 -17.20 1.70
CA HIS A 175 -9.50 -18.16 0.98
C HIS A 175 -10.50 -17.49 0.00
N LEU A 176 -10.91 -16.24 0.27
CA LEU A 176 -11.82 -15.51 -0.63
C LEU A 176 -11.12 -15.04 -1.90
N LEU A 177 -9.83 -14.71 -1.85
CA LEU A 177 -9.08 -14.34 -3.05
C LEU A 177 -9.04 -15.47 -4.07
N ILE A 178 -8.84 -16.69 -3.58
CA ILE A 178 -8.78 -17.89 -4.42
C ILE A 178 -10.15 -18.22 -5.03
N LYS A 179 -11.24 -17.98 -4.29
CA LYS A 179 -12.61 -18.25 -4.76
C LYS A 179 -13.17 -17.17 -5.69
N LYS A 180 -13.00 -15.88 -5.35
CA LYS A 180 -13.68 -14.74 -6.01
C LYS A 180 -12.84 -14.05 -7.08
N GLY A 181 -11.51 -14.14 -7.00
CA GLY A 181 -10.57 -13.59 -7.97
C GLY A 181 -10.42 -12.08 -7.90
N LEU A 182 -9.18 -11.62 -8.13
CA LEU A 182 -8.70 -10.23 -8.18
C LEU A 182 -8.28 -9.64 -6.84
N HIS A 183 -9.20 -9.21 -5.97
CA HIS A 183 -8.80 -8.56 -4.71
C HIS A 183 -9.90 -8.59 -3.65
N VAL A 184 -9.51 -8.46 -2.37
CA VAL A 184 -10.45 -8.37 -1.24
C VAL A 184 -10.10 -7.14 -0.43
N LYS A 185 -11.07 -6.23 -0.29
CA LYS A 185 -10.95 -5.04 0.56
C LYS A 185 -11.44 -5.41 1.97
N VAL A 186 -10.62 -5.13 2.98
CA VAL A 186 -10.96 -5.41 4.39
C VAL A 186 -10.83 -4.15 5.23
N ILE A 187 -11.57 -4.12 6.33
CA ILE A 187 -11.46 -3.10 7.36
C ILE A 187 -10.91 -3.75 8.64
N LEU A 188 -9.89 -3.14 9.23
CA LEU A 188 -9.22 -3.64 10.43
C LEU A 188 -9.94 -3.17 11.70
N LYS A 189 -9.47 -3.62 12.87
CA LYS A 189 -10.11 -3.31 14.16
C LYS A 189 -10.04 -1.82 14.53
N ASP A 190 -9.08 -1.09 13.98
CA ASP A 190 -8.88 0.35 14.17
C ASP A 190 -9.50 1.19 13.04
N ASP A 191 -10.38 0.58 12.23
CA ASP A 191 -10.98 1.19 11.03
C ASP A 191 -9.95 1.57 9.94
N SER A 192 -8.71 1.07 10.01
CA SER A 192 -7.78 1.17 8.89
C SER A 192 -8.18 0.23 7.75
N PRO A 193 -8.17 0.67 6.48
CA PRO A 193 -8.42 -0.21 5.35
C PRO A 193 -7.17 -0.99 4.97
N ALA A 194 -7.36 -2.21 4.48
CA ALA A 194 -6.34 -2.99 3.81
C ALA A 194 -6.91 -3.66 2.56
N VAL A 195 -6.04 -3.98 1.60
CA VAL A 195 -6.40 -4.71 0.39
C VAL A 195 -5.53 -5.95 0.29
N LEU A 196 -6.17 -7.10 0.08
CA LEU A 196 -5.51 -8.34 -0.25
C LEU A 196 -5.57 -8.52 -1.76
N LEU A 197 -4.45 -8.94 -2.34
CA LEU A 197 -4.18 -8.97 -3.77
C LEU A 197 -3.56 -10.33 -4.12
N LEU A 198 -4.00 -10.96 -5.20
CA LEU A 198 -3.42 -12.23 -5.67
C LEU A 198 -2.37 -11.92 -6.73
N THR A 199 -1.11 -12.17 -6.41
CA THR A 199 0.02 -11.95 -7.31
C THR A 199 0.65 -13.26 -7.77
N LYS A 200 1.24 -13.25 -8.96
CA LYS A 200 2.08 -14.33 -9.47
C LYS A 200 3.51 -13.85 -9.51
N ILE A 201 4.40 -14.60 -8.87
CA ILE A 201 5.83 -14.31 -8.84
C ILE A 201 6.52 -15.31 -9.76
N PRO A 202 7.08 -14.87 -10.91
CA PRO A 202 7.91 -15.72 -11.74
C PRO A 202 9.23 -15.99 -11.00
N LEU A 203 9.57 -17.26 -10.83
CA LEU A 203 10.93 -17.66 -10.48
C LEU A 203 11.60 -18.14 -11.77
N GLY A 204 12.84 -17.73 -11.99
CA GLY A 204 13.56 -17.97 -13.25
C GLY A 204 13.33 -19.38 -13.82
N GLY A 205 12.96 -19.44 -15.09
CA GLY A 205 12.44 -20.66 -15.75
C GLY A 205 10.93 -20.56 -16.01
N ASP A 206 10.25 -21.70 -16.09
CA ASP A 206 8.80 -21.81 -16.36
C ASP A 206 7.97 -21.94 -15.05
N GLN A 207 8.60 -21.67 -13.90
CA GLN A 207 7.98 -21.82 -12.59
C GLN A 207 7.35 -20.50 -12.13
N THR A 208 6.04 -20.52 -11.89
CA THR A 208 5.31 -19.39 -11.31
C THR A 208 4.74 -19.79 -9.96
N LEU A 209 4.96 -18.96 -8.94
CA LEU A 209 4.35 -19.13 -7.62
C LEU A 209 3.20 -18.15 -7.45
N SER A 210 2.10 -18.63 -6.89
CA SER A 210 1.01 -17.78 -6.45
C SER A 210 1.31 -17.25 -5.05
N ALA A 211 1.21 -15.94 -4.87
CA ALA A 211 1.33 -15.30 -3.57
C ALA A 211 0.18 -14.34 -3.33
N VAL A 212 -0.07 -14.05 -2.07
CA VAL A 212 -1.04 -13.07 -1.63
C VAL A 212 -0.29 -11.93 -0.98
N LEU A 213 -0.47 -10.74 -1.56
CA LEU A 213 0.06 -9.50 -1.05
C LEU A 213 -1.05 -8.80 -0.27
N ILE A 214 -0.83 -8.56 1.01
CA ILE A 214 -1.72 -7.77 1.86
C ILE A 214 -1.07 -6.40 2.02
N CYS A 215 -1.75 -5.33 1.59
CA CYS A 215 -1.28 -3.96 1.69
C CYS A 215 -2.20 -3.14 2.60
N GLY A 216 -1.61 -2.45 3.58
CA GLY A 216 -2.31 -1.40 4.31
C GLY A 216 -2.59 -0.20 3.40
N ILE A 217 -3.71 0.47 3.61
CA ILE A 217 -4.08 1.69 2.89
C ILE A 217 -3.87 2.89 3.80
N ASN A 218 -3.28 3.96 3.26
CA ASN A 218 -3.11 5.22 4.00
C ASN A 218 -4.49 5.79 4.37
N GLN A 219 -4.73 5.96 5.66
CA GLN A 219 -5.99 6.51 6.18
C GLN A 219 -6.27 7.94 5.67
N LYS A 220 -5.22 8.73 5.41
CA LYS A 220 -5.29 10.10 4.90
C LYS A 220 -5.61 10.19 3.40
N ARG A 221 -5.93 9.07 2.74
CA ARG A 221 -6.20 9.01 1.30
C ARG A 221 -7.41 8.15 0.99
N GLU A 222 -8.29 8.65 0.11
CA GLU A 222 -9.36 7.85 -0.47
C GLU A 222 -8.75 6.72 -1.33
N LEU A 223 -9.32 5.52 -1.23
CA LEU A 223 -8.97 4.39 -2.08
C LEU A 223 -9.62 4.57 -3.47
N ASP A 224 -9.20 5.61 -4.17
CA ASP A 224 -9.66 5.94 -5.51
C ASP A 224 -9.13 4.93 -6.56
N GLU A 225 -9.58 5.09 -7.80
CA GLU A 225 -9.18 4.24 -8.92
C GLU A 225 -7.67 4.25 -9.13
N GLN A 226 -7.01 5.41 -9.07
CA GLN A 226 -5.55 5.54 -9.26
C GLN A 226 -4.75 4.84 -8.16
N TYR A 227 -5.26 4.84 -6.92
CA TYR A 227 -4.65 4.13 -5.82
C TYR A 227 -4.83 2.60 -5.98
N MET A 228 -6.02 2.16 -6.38
CA MET A 228 -6.25 0.75 -6.70
C MET A 228 -5.39 0.29 -7.88
N GLU A 229 -5.27 1.07 -8.95
CA GLU A 229 -4.37 0.79 -10.08
C GLU A 229 -2.92 0.67 -9.62
N PHE A 230 -2.44 1.61 -8.80
CA PHE A 230 -1.10 1.52 -8.23
C PHE A 230 -0.86 0.22 -7.45
N LEU A 231 -1.82 -0.19 -6.62
CA LEU A 231 -1.74 -1.44 -5.85
C LEU A 231 -1.80 -2.67 -6.75
N GLN A 232 -2.63 -2.67 -7.79
CA GLN A 232 -2.74 -3.75 -8.76
C GLN A 232 -1.48 -3.88 -9.63
N VAL A 233 -0.83 -2.78 -9.99
CA VAL A 233 0.45 -2.85 -10.70
C VAL A 233 1.53 -3.48 -9.80
N CYS A 234 1.43 -3.32 -8.47
CA CYS A 234 2.29 -4.07 -7.55
C CYS A 234 2.01 -5.60 -7.56
N GLU A 235 0.86 -6.07 -8.08
CA GLU A 235 0.61 -7.50 -8.31
C GLU A 235 1.40 -8.06 -9.49
N CYS A 236 1.67 -7.22 -10.49
CA CYS A 236 2.37 -7.61 -11.70
C CYS A 236 3.87 -7.56 -11.48
N PHE A 237 4.43 -8.53 -10.76
CA PHE A 237 5.88 -8.82 -10.79
C PHE A 237 6.25 -9.40 -12.17
N HIS A 238 6.19 -8.54 -13.18
CA HIS A 238 6.41 -8.75 -14.62
C HIS A 238 5.67 -9.91 -15.30
N SER A 239 4.76 -9.53 -16.20
CA SER A 239 4.64 -10.14 -17.53
C SER A 239 5.67 -9.55 -18.47
#